data_AF-A0A7C9ETP6-F1
#
_entry.id   AF-A0A7C9ETP6-F1
#
_cell.length_a   1.000
_cell.length_b   1.000
_cell.length_c   1.000
_cell.angle_alpha   90.00
_cell.angle_beta   90.00
_cell.angle_gamma   90.00
#
_symmetry.space_group_name_H-M   'P 1'
#
loop_
_entity.id
_entity.type
_entity.pdbx_description
1 polymer ?
#
loop_
_entity_poly.entity_id
_entity_poly.type
_entity_poly.pdbx_seq_one_letter_code
_entity_poly.pdbx_strand_id
1 'polypeptide(L)'
;TIHIVINNQVAFTTDPQSGRSSEYCTDVAKALNAPIFHVNGDDLEAMVHVCELAAEWRQTFHSDVVIDIVCYRRFGHNEIDEPSFTQPVMSKVIRSHPPVLEIYKKQLLESGKMTKEEIDEIQKKVYRILNEEFEA
;
A
#
# COMPACT_ATOMS: atom_id res chain seq x y z
N THR A 1 -15.68 -10.48 7.53
CA THR A 1 -14.23 -10.24 7.64
C THR A 1 -13.86 -9.03 6.84
N ILE A 2 -12.83 -8.27 7.25
CA ILE A 2 -12.27 -7.20 6.43
C ILE A 2 -11.00 -7.77 5.80
N HIS A 3 -10.99 -7.88 4.48
CA HIS A 3 -9.85 -8.39 3.72
C HIS A 3 -9.07 -7.22 3.15
N ILE A 4 -7.77 -7.17 3.42
CA ILE A 4 -6.88 -6.18 2.84
C ILE A 4 -5.89 -6.91 1.95
N VAL A 5 -5.89 -6.58 0.66
CA VAL A 5 -4.95 -7.12 -0.32
C VAL A 5 -3.92 -6.06 -0.63
N ILE A 6 -2.66 -6.37 -0.32
CA ILE A 6 -1.52 -5.54 -0.72
C ILE A 6 -1.14 -5.91 -2.15
N ASN A 7 -1.77 -5.25 -3.11
CA ASN A 7 -1.62 -5.52 -4.53
C ASN A 7 -0.44 -4.72 -5.07
N ASN A 8 0.76 -5.23 -4.81
CA ASN A 8 2.02 -4.71 -5.35
C ASN A 8 2.25 -5.07 -6.84
N GLN A 9 1.24 -5.66 -7.50
CA GLN A 9 1.19 -5.98 -8.92
C GLN A 9 2.21 -7.03 -9.40
N VAL A 10 2.87 -7.78 -8.52
CA VAL A 10 3.82 -8.83 -8.91
C VAL A 10 3.95 -9.91 -7.83
N ALA A 11 3.90 -11.19 -8.24
CA ALA A 11 4.13 -12.32 -7.34
C ALA A 11 5.50 -12.94 -7.64
N PHE A 12 6.48 -12.78 -6.75
CA PHE A 12 7.88 -13.15 -7.03
C PHE A 12 8.40 -12.44 -8.30
N THR A 13 8.41 -13.13 -9.44
CA THR A 13 8.76 -12.65 -10.78
C THR A 13 7.58 -12.69 -11.76
N THR A 14 6.43 -13.23 -11.36
CA THR A 14 5.26 -13.49 -12.19
C THR A 14 4.35 -12.27 -12.31
N ASP A 15 4.01 -11.92 -13.56
CA ASP A 15 3.07 -10.85 -13.87
C ASP A 15 1.61 -11.18 -13.49
N PRO A 16 0.79 -10.16 -13.21
CA PRO A 16 -0.65 -10.29 -12.96
C PRO A 16 -1.38 -11.14 -14.01
N GLN A 17 -1.07 -10.93 -15.30
CA GLN A 17 -1.71 -11.62 -16.43
C GLN A 17 -1.43 -13.13 -16.45
N SER A 18 -0.32 -13.55 -15.85
CA SER A 18 0.06 -14.96 -15.71
C SER A 18 -0.39 -15.56 -14.38
N GLY A 19 -0.82 -14.73 -13.42
CA GLY A 19 -1.25 -15.15 -12.09
C GLY A 19 -2.77 -15.33 -11.92
N ARG A 20 -3.57 -14.79 -12.84
CA ARG A 20 -5.04 -14.88 -12.79
C ARG A 20 -5.67 -14.75 -14.18
N SER A 21 -6.93 -15.18 -14.31
CA SER A 21 -7.72 -15.10 -15.55
C SER A 21 -8.84 -14.06 -15.50
N SER A 22 -8.75 -13.11 -14.57
CA SER A 22 -9.72 -12.03 -14.37
C SER A 22 -9.00 -10.69 -14.20
N GLU A 23 -9.75 -9.60 -14.25
CA GLU A 23 -9.19 -8.23 -14.23
C GLU A 23 -8.48 -7.95 -12.90
N TYR A 24 -9.19 -8.13 -11.79
CA TYR A 24 -8.70 -7.78 -10.45
C TYR A 24 -8.29 -9.02 -9.66
N CYS A 25 -7.26 -8.86 -8.82
CA CYS A 25 -6.83 -9.92 -7.91
C CYS A 25 -7.90 -10.28 -6.86
N THR A 26 -8.89 -9.40 -6.67
CA THR A 26 -9.98 -9.53 -5.72
C THR A 26 -11.28 -10.05 -6.33
N ASP A 27 -11.31 -10.38 -7.63
CA ASP A 27 -12.53 -10.83 -8.32
C ASP A 27 -13.13 -12.11 -7.71
N VAL A 28 -12.33 -12.91 -7.00
CA VAL A 28 -12.83 -14.06 -6.23
C VAL A 28 -13.91 -13.68 -5.21
N ALA A 29 -13.85 -12.46 -4.68
CA ALA A 29 -14.83 -11.96 -3.71
C ALA A 29 -16.21 -11.68 -4.33
N LYS A 30 -16.29 -11.53 -5.66
CA LYS A 30 -17.56 -11.40 -6.38
C LYS A 30 -18.43 -12.66 -6.23
N ALA A 31 -17.83 -13.83 -6.06
CA ALA A 31 -18.57 -15.07 -5.79
C ALA A 31 -19.37 -15.02 -4.47
N LEU A 32 -18.97 -14.14 -3.54
CA LEU A 32 -19.61 -13.94 -2.24
C LEU A 32 -20.47 -12.67 -2.20
N ASN A 33 -20.58 -11.93 -3.32
CA ASN A 33 -21.21 -10.61 -3.38
C ASN A 33 -20.67 -9.63 -2.31
N ALA A 34 -19.40 -9.77 -1.91
CA ALA A 34 -18.75 -8.82 -1.02
C ALA A 34 -18.43 -7.52 -1.78
N PRO A 35 -18.63 -6.33 -1.20
CA PRO A 35 -18.13 -5.10 -1.79
C PRO A 35 -16.60 -5.14 -1.88
N ILE A 36 -16.09 -4.57 -2.97
CA ILE A 36 -14.67 -4.47 -3.28
C ILE A 36 -14.35 -3.00 -3.51
N PHE A 37 -13.39 -2.47 -2.76
CA PHE A 37 -12.86 -1.13 -2.94
C PHE A 37 -11.45 -1.23 -3.52
N HIS A 38 -11.20 -0.60 -4.65
CA HIS A 38 -9.86 -0.46 -5.22
C HIS A 38 -9.36 0.94 -4.89
N VAL A 39 -8.23 1.04 -4.22
CA VAL A 39 -7.67 2.33 -3.76
C VAL A 39 -6.20 2.45 -4.15
N ASN A 40 -5.79 3.66 -4.52
CA ASN A 40 -4.41 3.96 -4.85
C ASN A 40 -3.56 4.03 -3.57
N GLY A 41 -2.49 3.24 -3.51
CA GLY A 41 -1.55 3.21 -2.40
C GLY A 41 -0.76 4.51 -2.18
N ASP A 42 -0.70 5.38 -3.18
CA ASP A 42 -0.04 6.69 -3.08
C ASP A 42 -0.95 7.77 -2.46
N ASP A 43 -2.25 7.51 -2.31
CA ASP A 43 -3.23 8.42 -1.69
C ASP A 43 -3.64 7.89 -0.30
N LEU A 44 -2.90 8.33 0.72
CA LEU A 44 -3.11 7.88 2.10
C LEU A 44 -4.45 8.34 2.68
N GLU A 45 -4.96 9.51 2.31
CA GLU A 45 -6.25 9.99 2.82
C GLU A 45 -7.40 9.14 2.24
N ALA A 46 -7.35 8.81 0.95
CA ALA A 46 -8.31 7.90 0.34
C ALA A 46 -8.23 6.48 0.93
N MET A 47 -7.02 5.98 1.19
CA MET A 47 -6.83 4.67 1.85
C MET A 47 -7.48 4.64 3.23
N VAL A 48 -7.24 5.65 4.07
CA VAL A 48 -7.86 5.76 5.40
C VAL A 48 -9.38 5.77 5.28
N HIS A 49 -9.92 6.60 4.37
CA HIS A 49 -11.36 6.68 4.16
C HIS A 49 -11.99 5.35 3.74
N VAL A 50 -11.34 4.60 2.83
CA VAL A 50 -11.82 3.27 2.41
C VAL A 50 -11.75 2.25 3.55
N CYS A 51 -10.71 2.31 4.39
CA CYS A 51 -10.60 1.47 5.58
C CYS A 51 -11.72 1.75 6.60
N GLU A 52 -12.03 3.02 6.83
CA GLU A 52 -13.15 3.44 7.69
C GLU A 52 -14.48 2.94 7.12
N LEU A 53 -14.74 3.16 5.83
CA LEU A 53 -15.95 2.69 5.16
C LEU A 53 -16.11 1.16 5.21
N ALA A 54 -15.02 0.42 5.04
CA ALA A 54 -15.03 -1.03 5.16
C ALA A 54 -15.33 -1.50 6.60
N ALA A 55 -14.80 -0.79 7.61
CA ALA A 55 -15.11 -1.06 9.01
C ALA A 55 -16.61 -0.80 9.31
N GLU A 56 -17.16 0.32 8.82
CA GLU A 56 -18.58 0.64 8.92
C GLU A 56 -19.46 -0.41 8.24
N TRP A 57 -19.10 -0.83 7.02
CA TRP A 57 -19.81 -1.91 6.31
C TRP A 57 -19.83 -3.20 7.12
N ARG A 58 -18.66 -3.62 7.62
CA ARG A 58 -18.52 -4.86 8.40
C ARG A 58 -19.33 -4.79 9.70
N GLN A 59 -19.42 -3.63 10.32
CA GLN A 59 -20.20 -3.41 11.54
C GLN A 59 -21.71 -3.38 11.26
N THR A 60 -22.13 -2.80 10.15
CA THR A 60 -23.56 -2.61 9.81
C THR A 60 -24.19 -3.87 9.25
N PHE A 61 -23.53 -4.52 8.29
CA PHE A 61 -24.11 -5.65 7.52
C PHE A 61 -23.60 -7.01 7.96
N HIS A 62 -22.59 -7.02 8.84
CA HIS A 62 -21.91 -8.21 9.29
C HIS A 62 -21.34 -9.12 8.20
N SER A 63 -21.16 -8.58 6.99
CA SER A 63 -20.68 -9.28 5.81
C SER A 63 -19.20 -9.03 5.56
N ASP A 64 -18.61 -9.80 4.66
CA ASP A 64 -17.25 -9.60 4.18
C ASP A 64 -17.16 -8.32 3.33
N VAL A 65 -15.97 -7.72 3.33
CA VAL A 65 -15.60 -6.56 2.50
C VAL A 65 -14.13 -6.69 2.14
N VAL A 66 -13.78 -6.29 0.92
CA VAL A 66 -12.41 -6.38 0.41
C VAL A 66 -11.88 -5.01 0.02
N ILE A 67 -10.66 -4.71 0.46
CA ILE A 67 -9.89 -3.53 0.08
C ILE A 67 -8.69 -4.00 -0.74
N ASP A 68 -8.65 -3.62 -2.01
CA ASP A 68 -7.52 -3.80 -2.93
C ASP A 68 -6.68 -2.52 -2.92
N ILE A 69 -5.56 -2.54 -2.19
CA ILE A 69 -4.61 -1.43 -2.16
C ILE A 69 -3.63 -1.64 -3.31
N VAL A 70 -3.83 -0.90 -4.39
CA VAL A 70 -2.95 -0.95 -5.56
C VAL A 70 -1.68 -0.17 -5.26
N CYS A 71 -0.57 -0.87 -5.15
CA CYS A 71 0.72 -0.30 -4.77
C CYS A 71 1.85 -0.90 -5.61
N TYR A 72 3.08 -0.82 -5.11
CA TYR A 72 4.27 -1.37 -5.75
C TYR A 72 5.23 -1.96 -4.71
N ARG A 73 6.13 -2.84 -5.15
CA ARG A 73 7.24 -3.35 -4.34
C ARG A 73 8.54 -2.62 -4.72
N ARG A 74 9.17 -1.92 -3.78
CA ARG A 74 10.36 -1.09 -4.06
C ARG A 74 11.58 -1.91 -4.46
N PHE A 75 11.75 -3.06 -3.81
CA PHE A 75 12.88 -3.98 -4.00
C PHE A 75 12.42 -5.27 -4.72
N GLY A 76 13.34 -6.23 -4.84
CA GLY A 76 13.03 -7.58 -5.31
C GLY A 76 12.06 -8.31 -4.36
N HIS A 77 11.84 -9.61 -4.60
CA HIS A 77 10.94 -10.38 -3.73
C HIS A 77 11.46 -10.45 -2.30
N ASN A 78 12.78 -10.55 -2.16
CA ASN A 78 13.52 -10.11 -0.99
C ASN A 78 14.40 -8.89 -1.35
N GLU A 79 15.02 -8.27 -0.35
CA GLU A 79 15.81 -7.03 -0.49
C GLU A 79 17.10 -7.20 -1.29
N ILE A 80 17.58 -8.44 -1.46
CA ILE A 80 18.83 -8.77 -2.16
C ILE A 80 18.56 -9.18 -3.63
N ASP A 81 17.31 -9.53 -3.95
CA ASP A 81 16.90 -9.89 -5.31
C ASP A 81 16.92 -8.67 -6.24
N GLU A 82 17.39 -8.88 -7.47
CA GLU A 82 17.38 -7.88 -8.54
C GLU A 82 16.15 -8.08 -9.47
N PRO A 83 15.06 -7.28 -9.30
CA PRO A 83 13.82 -7.49 -10.04
C PRO A 83 13.93 -7.15 -11.53
N SER A 84 14.92 -6.35 -11.95
CA SER A 84 15.05 -5.93 -13.35
C SER A 84 15.37 -7.07 -14.32
N PHE A 85 15.83 -8.23 -13.82
CA PHE A 85 16.07 -9.41 -14.65
C PHE A 85 14.79 -10.01 -15.25
N THR A 86 13.65 -9.82 -14.58
CA THR A 86 12.35 -10.35 -15.02
C THR A 86 11.33 -9.26 -15.27
N GLN A 87 11.41 -8.15 -14.53
CA GLN A 87 10.47 -7.03 -14.61
C GLN A 87 11.18 -5.68 -14.86
N PRO A 88 11.89 -5.51 -15.99
CA PRO A 88 12.73 -4.33 -16.24
C PRO A 88 11.93 -3.03 -16.38
N VAL A 89 10.77 -3.06 -17.04
CA VAL A 89 9.93 -1.87 -17.27
C VAL A 89 9.33 -1.38 -15.96
N MET A 90 8.69 -2.28 -15.20
CA MET A 90 8.12 -1.99 -13.90
C MET A 90 9.19 -1.45 -12.93
N SER A 91 10.35 -2.13 -12.86
CA SER A 91 11.45 -1.71 -11.99
C SER A 91 11.98 -0.32 -12.33
N LYS A 92 12.05 0.03 -13.63
CA LYS A 92 12.48 1.36 -14.07
C LYS A 92 11.52 2.45 -13.57
N VAL A 93 10.21 2.24 -13.69
CA VAL A 93 9.20 3.19 -13.22
C VAL A 93 9.27 3.33 -11.70
N ILE A 94 9.30 2.22 -10.97
CA ILE A 94 9.36 2.21 -9.49
C ILE A 94 10.60 2.93 -8.98
N ARG A 95 11.77 2.74 -9.61
CA ARG A 95 13.02 3.45 -9.22
C ARG A 95 12.90 4.97 -9.38
N SER A 96 12.16 5.45 -10.37
CA SER A 96 11.92 6.89 -10.58
C SER A 96 10.79 7.47 -9.76
N HIS A 97 9.93 6.63 -9.18
CA HIS A 97 8.78 7.06 -8.40
C HIS A 97 9.21 7.45 -6.96
N PRO A 98 8.74 8.58 -6.40
CA PRO A 98 9.05 8.95 -5.02
C PRO A 98 8.41 7.98 -4.02
N PRO A 99 9.01 7.71 -2.85
CA PRO A 99 8.35 6.91 -1.81
C PRO A 99 7.03 7.56 -1.35
N VAL A 100 6.00 6.74 -1.08
CA VAL A 100 4.68 7.19 -0.60
C VAL A 100 4.77 8.16 0.58
N LEU A 101 5.67 7.90 1.54
CA LEU A 101 5.89 8.79 2.68
C LEU A 101 6.33 10.20 2.24
N GLU A 102 7.19 10.31 1.23
CA GLU A 102 7.66 11.60 0.72
C GLU A 102 6.57 12.33 -0.06
N ILE A 103 5.72 11.60 -0.79
CA ILE A 103 4.53 12.16 -1.44
C ILE A 103 3.61 12.80 -0.39
N TYR A 104 3.29 12.07 0.68
CA TYR A 104 2.37 12.55 1.70
C TYR A 104 2.96 13.67 2.55
N LYS A 105 4.25 13.61 2.91
CA LYS A 105 4.96 14.73 3.56
C LYS A 105 4.84 16.01 2.74
N LYS A 106 5.07 15.93 1.43
CA LYS A 106 4.94 17.07 0.53
C LYS A 106 3.52 17.64 0.54
N GLN A 107 2.50 16.79 0.46
CA GLN A 107 1.09 17.20 0.53
C GLN A 107 0.75 17.91 1.85
N LEU A 108 1.25 17.41 2.98
CA LEU A 108 1.03 18.02 4.30
C LEU A 108 1.67 19.41 4.42
N LEU A 109 2.90 19.55 3.91
CA LEU A 109 3.60 20.84 3.87
C LEU A 109 2.90 21.84 2.95
N GLU A 110 2.51 21.41 1.75
CA GLU A 110 1.83 22.26 0.77
C GLU A 110 0.44 22.70 1.23
N SER A 111 -0.27 21.84 1.95
CA SER A 111 -1.57 22.18 2.57
C SER A 111 -1.44 23.01 3.85
N GLY A 112 -0.24 23.17 4.40
CA GLY A 112 0.01 23.86 5.66
C GLY A 112 -0.58 23.14 6.88
N LYS A 113 -1.00 21.87 6.74
CA LYS A 113 -1.54 21.06 7.84
C LYS A 113 -0.47 20.70 8.88
N MET A 114 0.80 20.66 8.46
CA MET A 114 1.96 20.38 9.32
C MET A 114 3.16 21.21 8.89
N THR A 115 4.07 21.48 9.83
CA THR A 115 5.37 22.10 9.56
C THR A 115 6.45 21.05 9.30
N LYS A 116 7.59 21.49 8.75
CA LYS A 116 8.74 20.60 8.54
C LYS A 116 9.30 20.10 9.86
N GLU A 117 9.34 20.99 10.86
CA GLU A 117 9.85 20.70 12.19
C GLU A 117 9.03 19.60 12.86
N GLU A 118 7.70 19.65 12.77
CA GLU A 118 6.80 18.61 13.30
C GLU A 118 7.02 17.24 12.64
N ILE A 119 7.17 17.23 11.31
CA ILE A 119 7.45 15.99 10.56
C ILE A 119 8.80 15.39 10.98
N ASP A 120 9.83 16.23 11.10
CA ASP A 120 11.18 15.80 11.49
C ASP A 120 11.21 15.28 12.94
N GLU A 121 10.43 15.88 13.85
CA GLU A 121 10.28 15.40 15.22
C GLU A 121 9.63 14.01 15.29
N ILE A 122 8.57 13.76 14.52
CA ILE A 122 7.95 12.43 14.43
C ILE A 122 8.95 11.39 13.92
N GLN A 123 9.69 11.73 12.86
CA GLN A 123 10.69 10.83 12.30
C GLN A 123 11.78 10.50 13.33
N LYS A 124 12.32 11.51 14.03
CA LYS A 124 13.31 11.31 15.11
C LYS A 124 12.76 10.42 16.23
N LYS A 125 11.50 10.62 16.63
CA LYS A 125 10.84 9.80 17.65
C LYS A 125 10.79 8.33 17.23
N VAL A 126 10.41 8.03 15.98
CA VAL A 126 10.37 6.65 15.46
C VAL A 126 11.77 6.02 15.49
N TYR A 127 12.79 6.72 14.98
CA TYR A 127 14.17 6.20 15.02
C TYR A 127 14.69 5.97 16.43
N ARG A 128 14.36 6.85 17.38
CA ARG A 128 14.74 6.67 18.78
C ARG A 128 14.14 5.38 19.34
N ILE A 129 12.84 5.14 19.13
CA ILE A 129 12.16 3.91 19.59
C ILE A 129 12.85 2.68 18.99
N LEU A 130 13.11 2.68 17.68
CA LEU A 130 13.77 1.54 17.02
C LEU A 130 15.20 1.29 17.54
N ASN A 131 15.95 2.35 17.86
CA ASN A 131 17.30 2.21 18.40
C ASN A 131 17.30 1.73 19.85
N GLU A 132 16.39 2.24 20.69
CA GLU A 132 16.25 1.81 22.09
C GLU A 132 15.94 0.30 22.16
N GLU A 133 15.05 -0.20 21.32
CA GLU A 133 14.72 -1.64 21.25
C GLU A 133 15.84 -2.49 20.63
N PHE A 134 16.70 -1.92 19.78
CA PHE A 134 17.86 -2.64 19.24
C PHE A 134 18.98 -2.80 20.27
N GLU A 135 19.13 -1.83 21.18
CA GLU A 135 20.14 -1.84 22.25
C GLU A 135 19.70 -2.65 23.49
N ALA A 136 18.40 -2.94 23.64
CA ALA A 136 17.81 -3.71 24.74
C ALA A 136 18.05 -5.23 24.62
#